data_AF-A0A354BGN2-F1
#
_entry.id   AF-A0A354BGN2-F1
#
_cell.length_a   1.000
_cell.length_b   1.000
_cell.length_c   1.000
_cell.angle_alpha   90.00
_cell.angle_beta   90.00
_cell.angle_gamma   90.00
#
_symmetry.space_group_name_H-M   'P 1'
#
loop_
_entity.id
_entity.type
_entity.pdbx_description
1 polymer ?
#
loop_
_entity_poly.entity_id
_entity_poly.type
_entity_poly.pdbx_seq_one_letter_code
_entity_poly.pdbx_strand_id
1 'polypeptide(L)'
;MTSLVHSRPMVTIDLGQPQETIAHGEAFLTIGQFKALLDEQGHLFSKSTIYRWRKVTKEFLPSTIKYMLAPAPSIWFLTMPTNRDSEGATTIIPLRYLNEAVRPTAQKYCLNYASPSPMNLCLHTLRTYLAQAQKELDRLTHFCDGLEGKDLSNAEHRTRCHPPSA
;
A
#
# COMPACT_ATOMS: atom_id res chain seq x y z
N MET A 1 -7.31 42.36 -22.47
CA MET A 1 -6.76 41.17 -23.17
C MET A 1 -6.59 40.08 -22.14
N THR A 2 -7.48 39.09 -22.17
CA THR A 2 -7.66 38.07 -21.13
C THR A 2 -6.63 36.96 -21.22
N SER A 3 -6.09 36.62 -20.05
CA SER A 3 -5.14 35.55 -19.77
C SER A 3 -5.69 34.17 -20.12
N LEU A 4 -4.93 33.38 -20.88
CA LEU A 4 -5.24 32.00 -21.23
C LEU A 4 -4.41 31.07 -20.34
N VAL A 5 -4.92 30.79 -19.15
CA VAL A 5 -4.35 29.82 -18.21
C VAL A 5 -4.65 28.42 -18.76
N HIS A 6 -3.60 27.75 -19.23
CA HIS A 6 -3.64 26.37 -19.72
C HIS A 6 -3.83 25.40 -18.54
N SER A 7 -5.08 25.19 -18.13
CA SER A 7 -5.44 24.17 -17.15
C SER A 7 -5.25 22.79 -17.79
N ARG A 8 -4.19 22.08 -17.39
CA ARG A 8 -4.03 20.65 -17.70
C ARG A 8 -5.18 19.88 -17.04
N PRO A 9 -5.98 19.08 -17.77
CA PRO A 9 -6.93 18.18 -17.14
C PRO A 9 -6.14 17.09 -16.42
N MET A 10 -6.12 17.17 -15.09
CA MET A 10 -5.68 16.07 -14.25
C MET A 10 -6.78 15.01 -14.30
N VAL A 11 -6.59 13.98 -15.11
CA VAL A 11 -7.52 12.86 -15.20
C VAL A 11 -7.41 12.07 -13.90
N THR A 12 -8.34 12.35 -12.98
CA THR A 12 -8.55 11.56 -11.77
C THR A 12 -9.21 10.24 -12.19
N ILE A 13 -8.55 9.12 -11.89
CA ILE A 13 -9.08 7.78 -12.16
C ILE A 13 -10.11 7.47 -11.07
N ASP A 14 -11.38 7.31 -11.47
CA ASP A 14 -12.49 6.89 -10.62
C ASP A 14 -12.34 5.38 -10.30
N LEU A 15 -12.17 5.04 -9.02
CA LEU A 15 -11.81 3.71 -8.51
C LEU A 15 -13.06 2.83 -8.29
N GLY A 16 -13.90 2.70 -9.31
CA GLY A 16 -15.12 1.89 -9.27
C GLY A 16 -14.99 0.45 -9.78
N GLN A 17 -13.81 0.00 -10.19
CA GLN A 17 -13.61 -1.37 -10.70
C GLN A 17 -13.20 -2.35 -9.60
N PRO A 18 -13.62 -3.63 -9.69
CA PRO A 18 -13.15 -4.67 -8.79
C PRO A 18 -11.62 -4.66 -8.80
N GLN A 19 -11.03 -4.49 -7.62
CA GLN A 19 -9.60 -4.38 -7.43
C GLN A 19 -8.97 -5.71 -7.87
N GLU A 20 -8.42 -5.77 -9.09
CA GLU A 20 -7.73 -6.96 -9.56
C GLU A 20 -6.62 -7.32 -8.56
N THR A 21 -6.63 -8.57 -8.09
CA THR A 21 -5.61 -9.10 -7.19
C THR A 21 -4.64 -10.00 -7.96
N ILE A 22 -3.46 -10.19 -7.38
CA ILE A 22 -2.47 -11.14 -7.87
C ILE A 22 -2.71 -12.50 -7.20
N ALA A 23 -2.75 -13.57 -8.00
CA ALA A 23 -2.99 -14.92 -7.48
C ALA A 23 -1.71 -15.55 -6.92
N HIS A 24 -1.83 -16.45 -5.95
CA HIS A 24 -0.68 -17.20 -5.44
C HIS A 24 0.00 -17.98 -6.58
N GLY A 25 1.33 -17.92 -6.63
CA GLY A 25 2.15 -18.53 -7.68
C GLY A 25 2.18 -17.75 -8.98
N GLU A 26 1.46 -16.63 -9.08
CA GLU A 26 1.44 -15.83 -10.31
C GLU A 26 2.76 -15.09 -10.52
N ALA A 27 3.27 -15.16 -11.75
CA ALA A 27 4.47 -14.46 -12.16
C ALA A 27 4.18 -12.97 -12.41
N PHE A 28 5.05 -12.11 -11.91
CA PHE A 28 4.97 -10.66 -12.10
C PHE A 28 6.34 -10.01 -12.24
N LEU A 29 6.35 -8.79 -12.75
CA LEU A 29 7.52 -7.92 -12.84
C LEU A 29 7.35 -6.72 -11.92
N THR A 30 8.38 -6.39 -11.16
CA THR A 30 8.50 -5.05 -10.55
C THR A 30 8.83 -4.00 -11.62
N ILE A 31 8.67 -2.71 -11.32
CA ILE A 31 9.11 -1.62 -12.20
C ILE A 31 10.59 -1.75 -12.59
N GLY A 32 11.43 -2.24 -11.68
CA GLY A 32 12.85 -2.50 -11.95
C GLY A 32 13.06 -3.59 -13.01
N GLN A 33 12.34 -4.70 -12.89
CA GLN A 33 12.42 -5.83 -13.82
C GLN A 33 11.78 -5.50 -15.17
N PHE A 34 10.66 -4.78 -15.17
CA PHE A 34 10.04 -4.29 -16.38
C PHE A 34 10.97 -3.35 -17.15
N LYS A 35 11.73 -2.49 -16.46
CA LYS A 35 12.77 -1.69 -17.12
C LYS A 35 13.83 -2.59 -17.78
N ALA A 36 14.35 -3.59 -17.08
CA ALA A 36 15.38 -4.48 -17.64
C ALA A 36 14.88 -5.18 -18.91
N LEU A 37 13.62 -5.64 -18.92
CA LEU A 37 12.98 -6.18 -20.11
C LEU A 37 12.90 -5.14 -21.25
N LEU A 38 12.51 -3.90 -20.95
CA LEU A 38 12.48 -2.83 -21.96
C LEU A 38 13.86 -2.56 -22.54
N ASP A 39 14.92 -2.55 -21.72
CA ASP A 39 16.29 -2.35 -22.18
C ASP A 39 16.74 -3.48 -23.13
N GLU A 40 16.40 -4.75 -22.84
CA GLU A 40 16.71 -5.90 -23.72
C GLU A 40 15.96 -5.82 -25.07
N GLN A 41 14.76 -5.24 -25.08
CA GLN A 41 13.98 -4.98 -26.30
C GLN A 41 14.43 -3.70 -27.06
N GLY A 42 15.48 -3.02 -26.59
CA GLY A 42 15.99 -1.78 -27.19
C GLY A 42 15.18 -0.52 -26.86
N HIS A 43 14.31 -0.58 -25.86
CA HIS A 43 13.48 0.54 -25.42
C HIS A 43 14.08 1.26 -24.20
N LEU A 44 14.80 2.35 -24.46
CA LEU A 44 15.55 3.08 -23.44
C LEU A 44 14.68 4.09 -22.67
N PHE A 45 13.82 3.60 -21.78
CA PHE A 45 13.04 4.43 -20.87
C PHE A 45 13.68 4.50 -19.47
N SER A 46 13.68 5.69 -18.85
CA SER A 46 14.14 5.83 -17.46
C SER A 46 13.10 5.29 -16.46
N LYS A 47 13.55 4.81 -15.29
CA LYS A 47 12.64 4.35 -14.22
C LYS A 47 11.60 5.43 -13.85
N SER A 48 12.01 6.69 -13.79
CA SER A 48 11.13 7.82 -13.48
C SER A 48 10.02 8.02 -14.51
N THR A 49 10.29 7.73 -15.79
CA THR A 49 9.25 7.74 -16.83
C THR A 49 8.26 6.61 -16.63
N ILE A 50 8.73 5.39 -16.35
CA ILE A 50 7.86 4.24 -16.08
C ILE A 50 7.00 4.48 -14.83
N TYR A 51 7.57 5.07 -13.76
CA TYR A 51 6.79 5.46 -12.58
C TYR A 51 5.72 6.51 -12.88
N ARG A 52 6.00 7.48 -13.76
CA ARG A 52 5.01 8.48 -14.19
C ARG A 52 3.85 7.84 -14.97
N TRP A 53 4.11 6.79 -15.75
CA TRP A 53 3.07 6.07 -16.48
C TRP A 53 2.02 5.41 -15.59
N ARG A 54 2.31 5.18 -14.30
CA ARG A 54 1.31 4.70 -13.34
C ARG A 54 0.17 5.70 -13.10
N LYS A 55 0.37 6.97 -13.44
CA LYS A 55 -0.63 8.04 -13.28
C LYS A 55 -1.54 8.20 -14.49
N VAL A 56 -1.35 7.40 -15.54
CA VAL A 56 -2.14 7.47 -16.77
C VAL A 56 -2.67 6.09 -17.13
N THR A 57 -3.79 6.05 -17.85
CA THR A 57 -4.33 4.81 -18.39
C THR A 57 -3.46 4.29 -19.54
N LYS A 58 -3.60 2.99 -19.84
CA LYS A 58 -2.88 2.30 -20.91
C LYS A 58 -2.93 3.04 -22.25
N GLU A 59 -4.03 3.71 -22.57
CA GLU A 59 -4.26 4.42 -23.84
C GLU A 59 -3.26 5.56 -24.10
N PHE A 60 -2.75 6.17 -23.03
CA PHE A 60 -1.79 7.28 -23.10
C PHE A 60 -0.33 6.82 -23.04
N LEU A 61 -0.07 5.52 -22.97
CA LEU A 61 1.28 4.98 -23.04
C LEU A 61 1.83 5.07 -24.47
N PRO A 62 3.17 5.04 -24.66
CA PRO A 62 3.77 4.92 -25.98
C PRO A 62 3.21 3.70 -26.72
N SER A 63 3.02 3.79 -28.04
CA SER A 63 2.42 2.73 -28.85
C SER A 63 3.10 1.37 -28.67
N THR A 64 4.42 1.35 -28.53
CA THR A 64 5.18 0.12 -28.26
C THR A 64 4.79 -0.51 -26.93
N ILE A 65 4.63 0.30 -25.88
CA ILE A 65 4.21 -0.17 -24.55
C ILE A 65 2.75 -0.64 -24.58
N LYS A 66 1.89 0.07 -25.33
CA LYS A 66 0.50 -0.36 -25.56
C LYS A 66 0.42 -1.72 -26.25
N TYR A 67 1.27 -1.94 -27.24
CA TYR A 67 1.37 -3.22 -27.94
C TYR A 67 1.85 -4.33 -26.99
N MET A 68 2.90 -4.06 -26.20
CA MET A 68 3.41 -4.99 -25.19
C MET A 68 2.34 -5.34 -24.15
N LEU A 69 1.56 -4.36 -23.71
CA LEU A 69 0.50 -4.49 -22.70
C LEU A 69 -0.89 -4.68 -23.32
N ALA A 70 -0.98 -5.16 -24.56
CA ALA A 70 -2.24 -5.35 -25.27
C ALA A 70 -3.32 -6.07 -24.42
N PRO A 71 -3.01 -7.20 -23.73
CA PRO A 71 -4.01 -7.91 -22.93
C PRO A 71 -4.29 -7.26 -21.55
N ALA A 72 -3.50 -6.27 -21.13
CA ALA A 72 -3.71 -5.60 -19.85
C ALA A 72 -5.01 -4.78 -19.83
N PRO A 73 -5.64 -4.54 -18.66
CA PRO A 73 -6.72 -3.58 -18.55
C PRO A 73 -6.21 -2.13 -18.69
N SER A 74 -7.12 -1.15 -18.61
CA SER A 74 -6.78 0.28 -18.64
C SER A 74 -5.80 0.67 -17.52
N ILE A 75 -5.97 0.08 -16.34
CA ILE A 75 -4.98 0.10 -15.25
C ILE A 75 -4.10 -1.14 -15.44
N TRP A 76 -2.90 -0.93 -15.96
CA TRP A 76 -2.02 -2.00 -16.44
C TRP A 76 -1.01 -2.48 -15.38
N PHE A 77 -1.24 -2.16 -14.11
CA PHE A 77 -0.38 -2.53 -12.99
C PHE A 77 -1.21 -2.80 -11.74
N LEU A 78 -0.67 -3.60 -10.83
CA LEU A 78 -1.23 -3.82 -9.50
C LEU A 78 -0.32 -3.24 -8.43
N THR A 79 -0.88 -3.01 -7.25
CA THR A 79 -0.13 -2.54 -6.08
C THR A 79 -0.19 -3.61 -5.02
N MET A 80 0.97 -4.15 -4.67
CA MET A 80 1.11 -5.15 -3.62
C MET A 80 1.58 -4.50 -2.31
N PRO A 81 1.01 -4.87 -1.15
CA PRO A 81 1.60 -4.52 0.13
C PRO A 81 2.97 -5.19 0.24
N THR A 82 3.97 -4.48 0.76
CA THR A 82 5.24 -5.12 1.11
C THR A 82 5.18 -5.65 2.53
N ASN A 83 5.70 -6.86 2.75
CA ASN A 83 5.76 -7.49 4.08
C ASN A 83 6.80 -6.86 5.02
N ARG A 84 7.43 -5.75 4.61
CA ARG A 84 8.36 -5.02 5.47
C ARG A 84 7.57 -3.91 6.14
N ASP A 85 7.81 -3.68 7.42
CA ASP A 85 7.15 -2.68 8.28
C ASP A 85 7.27 -1.21 7.79
N SER A 86 7.66 -0.99 6.54
CA SER A 86 7.65 0.28 5.84
C SER A 86 6.42 0.36 4.94
N GLU A 87 5.71 1.49 4.98
CA GLU A 87 4.49 1.86 4.22
C GLU A 87 4.61 1.79 2.68
N GLY A 88 5.61 1.11 2.12
CA GLY A 88 5.87 1.03 0.70
C GLY A 88 5.00 -0.03 0.02
N ALA A 89 3.91 0.38 -0.62
CA ALA A 89 3.23 -0.51 -1.56
C ALA A 89 4.08 -0.63 -2.85
N THR A 90 4.39 -1.86 -3.28
CA THR A 90 5.18 -2.11 -4.50
C THR A 90 4.27 -2.22 -5.71
N THR A 91 4.59 -1.50 -6.76
CA THR A 91 3.91 -1.65 -8.05
C THR A 91 4.50 -2.80 -8.84
N ILE A 92 3.59 -3.64 -9.32
CA ILE A 92 3.89 -4.84 -10.07
C ILE A 92 3.08 -4.88 -11.37
N ILE A 93 3.61 -5.58 -12.35
CA ILE A 93 3.00 -5.81 -13.65
C ILE A 93 2.90 -7.32 -13.82
N PRO A 94 1.69 -7.90 -13.66
CA PRO A 94 1.46 -9.31 -13.89
C PRO A 94 1.95 -9.75 -15.27
N LEU A 95 2.56 -10.92 -15.36
CA LEU A 95 3.05 -11.45 -16.64
C LEU A 95 1.90 -11.66 -17.63
N ARG A 96 0.69 -11.97 -17.14
CA ARG A 96 -0.55 -12.08 -17.95
C ARG A 96 -0.89 -10.80 -18.72
N TYR A 97 -0.42 -9.65 -18.25
CA TYR A 97 -0.63 -8.36 -18.92
C TYR A 97 0.29 -8.14 -20.11
N LEU A 98 1.34 -8.97 -20.28
CA LEU A 98 2.22 -8.92 -21.44
C LEU A 98 1.65 -9.77 -22.58
N ASN A 99 1.86 -9.31 -23.81
CA ASN A 99 1.51 -10.07 -25.01
C ASN A 99 2.39 -11.33 -25.16
N GLU A 100 1.93 -12.30 -25.94
CA GLU A 100 2.60 -13.60 -26.12
C GLU A 100 4.02 -13.46 -26.69
N ALA A 101 4.28 -12.44 -27.52
CA ALA A 101 5.59 -12.25 -28.15
C ALA A 101 6.67 -11.89 -27.12
N VAL A 102 6.32 -11.18 -26.05
CA VAL A 102 7.29 -10.68 -25.05
C VAL A 102 7.37 -11.58 -23.82
N ARG A 103 6.32 -12.36 -23.52
CA ARG A 103 6.28 -13.24 -22.33
C ARG A 103 7.49 -14.16 -22.18
N PRO A 104 8.00 -14.85 -23.22
CA PRO A 104 9.16 -15.74 -23.08
C PRO A 104 10.40 -15.01 -22.55
N THR A 105 10.64 -13.79 -23.03
CA THR A 105 11.76 -12.96 -22.58
C THR A 105 11.50 -12.43 -21.17
N ALA A 106 10.28 -11.96 -20.91
CA ALA A 106 9.87 -11.46 -19.60
C ALA A 106 9.98 -12.50 -18.48
N GLN A 107 9.76 -13.78 -18.78
CA GLN A 107 9.83 -14.89 -17.83
C GLN A 107 11.18 -14.92 -17.07
N LYS A 108 12.28 -14.56 -17.73
CA LYS A 108 13.63 -14.51 -17.14
C LYS A 108 13.76 -13.53 -15.98
N TYR A 109 12.90 -12.51 -15.94
CA TYR A 109 12.94 -11.42 -14.96
C TYR A 109 11.82 -11.53 -13.93
N CYS A 110 10.91 -12.49 -14.07
CA CYS A 110 9.72 -12.59 -13.24
C CYS A 110 10.04 -13.04 -11.81
N LEU A 111 9.25 -12.52 -10.87
CA LEU A 111 9.11 -13.05 -9.53
C LEU A 111 7.77 -13.77 -9.45
N ASN A 112 7.70 -14.82 -8.64
CA ASN A 112 6.44 -15.49 -8.35
C ASN A 112 5.85 -14.93 -7.07
N TYR A 113 4.56 -14.61 -7.08
CA TYR A 113 3.87 -14.14 -5.90
C TYR A 113 3.66 -15.29 -4.92
N ALA A 114 4.47 -15.31 -3.88
CA ALA A 114 4.22 -16.14 -2.72
C ALA A 114 3.27 -15.37 -1.79
N SER A 115 1.97 -15.67 -1.87
CA SER A 115 1.02 -15.12 -0.88
C SER A 115 1.49 -15.52 0.52
N PRO A 116 1.37 -14.64 1.53
CA PRO A 116 1.68 -15.01 2.90
C PRO A 116 0.87 -16.26 3.29
N SER A 117 1.53 -17.22 3.94
CA SER A 117 0.87 -18.41 4.47
C SER A 117 -0.33 -17.98 5.33
N PRO A 118 -1.49 -18.65 5.24
CA PRO A 118 -2.64 -18.37 6.10
C PRO A 118 -2.26 -18.35 7.60
N MET A 119 -1.28 -19.17 7.99
CA MET A 119 -0.76 -19.19 9.36
C MET A 119 0.01 -17.92 9.71
N ASN A 120 0.80 -17.37 8.79
CA ASN A 120 1.49 -16.09 9.00
C ASN A 120 0.51 -14.92 9.07
N LEU A 121 -0.55 -14.94 8.25
CA LEU A 121 -1.62 -13.96 8.31
C LEU A 121 -2.34 -14.03 9.67
N CYS A 122 -2.70 -15.23 10.12
CA CYS A 122 -3.31 -15.46 11.43
C CYS A 122 -2.40 -14.96 12.57
N LEU A 123 -1.11 -15.30 12.55
CA LEU A 123 -0.14 -14.82 13.55
C LEU A 123 0.00 -13.30 13.54
N HIS A 124 0.00 -12.67 12.38
CA HIS A 124 0.06 -11.21 12.27
C HIS A 124 -1.19 -10.57 12.85
N THR A 125 -2.38 -11.05 12.47
CA THR A 125 -3.66 -10.59 13.01
C THR A 125 -3.72 -10.74 14.54
N LEU A 126 -3.30 -11.89 15.08
CA LEU A 126 -3.24 -12.13 16.52
C LEU A 126 -2.30 -11.15 17.22
N ARG A 127 -1.12 -10.85 16.65
CA ARG A 127 -0.19 -9.85 17.19
C ARG A 127 -0.82 -8.46 17.21
N THR A 128 -1.54 -8.07 16.15
CA THR A 128 -2.23 -6.78 16.10
C THR A 128 -3.31 -6.69 17.17
N TYR A 129 -4.12 -7.73 17.36
CA TYR A 129 -5.13 -7.78 18.42
C TYR A 129 -4.52 -7.71 19.82
N LEU A 130 -3.41 -8.41 20.06
CA LEU A 130 -2.68 -8.35 21.34
C LEU A 130 -2.14 -6.95 21.60
N ALA A 131 -1.54 -6.29 20.61
CA ALA A 131 -1.06 -4.92 20.74
C ALA A 131 -2.20 -3.94 21.06
N GLN A 132 -3.37 -4.12 20.44
CA GLN A 132 -4.55 -3.30 20.71
C GLN A 132 -5.10 -3.55 22.13
N ALA A 133 -5.19 -4.81 22.55
CA ALA A 133 -5.63 -5.17 23.88
C ALA A 133 -4.69 -4.61 24.96
N GLN A 134 -3.37 -4.66 24.74
CA GLN A 134 -2.38 -4.06 25.63
C GLN A 134 -2.59 -2.54 25.76
N LYS A 135 -2.84 -1.84 24.65
CA LYS A 135 -3.09 -0.41 24.66
C LYS A 135 -4.36 -0.03 25.45
N GLU A 136 -5.43 -0.83 25.34
CA GLU A 136 -6.65 -0.60 26.13
C GLU A 136 -6.43 -0.92 27.61
N LEU A 137 -5.63 -1.95 27.94
CA LEU A 137 -5.22 -2.21 29.32
C LEU A 137 -4.44 -1.03 29.90
N ASP A 138 -3.44 -0.51 29.20
CA ASP A 138 -2.64 0.64 29.67
C ASP A 138 -3.53 1.87 29.90
N ARG A 139 -4.52 2.09 29.01
CA ARG A 139 -5.51 3.17 29.16
C ARG A 139 -6.40 2.99 30.39
N LEU A 140 -6.86 1.77 30.66
CA LEU A 140 -7.69 1.45 31.83
C LEU A 140 -6.88 1.60 33.13
N THR A 141 -5.63 1.12 33.15
CA THR A 141 -4.73 1.30 34.29
C THR A 141 -4.52 2.77 34.61
N HIS A 142 -4.20 3.59 33.60
CA HIS A 142 -4.08 5.05 33.78
C HIS A 142 -5.38 5.70 34.28
N PHE A 143 -6.54 5.20 33.85
CA PHE A 143 -7.82 5.70 34.33
C PHE A 143 -8.04 5.36 35.81
N CYS A 144 -7.75 4.13 36.23
CA CYS A 144 -7.84 3.70 37.63
C CYS A 144 -6.89 4.49 38.54
N ASP A 145 -5.62 4.63 38.15
CA ASP A 145 -4.64 5.44 38.90
C ASP A 145 -5.11 6.89 39.06
N GLY A 146 -5.74 7.45 38.02
CA GLY A 146 -6.31 8.79 38.03
C GLY A 146 -7.55 8.93 38.93
N LEU A 147 -8.28 7.85 39.20
CA LEU A 147 -9.38 7.83 40.16
C LEU A 147 -8.87 7.71 41.59
N GLU A 148 -7.92 6.80 41.86
CA GLU A 148 -7.31 6.64 43.18
C GLU A 148 -6.62 7.93 43.65
N GLY A 149 -5.92 8.62 42.75
CA GLY A 149 -5.31 9.92 43.04
C GLY A 149 -6.34 11.02 43.38
N LYS A 150 -7.53 10.99 42.77
CA LYS A 150 -8.63 11.95 43.05
C LYS A 150 -9.35 11.65 44.36
N ASP A 151 -9.51 10.37 44.69
CA ASP A 151 -10.13 9.97 45.97
C ASP A 151 -9.23 10.29 47.16
N LEU A 152 -7.92 10.09 47.03
CA LEU A 152 -6.93 10.48 48.05
C LEU A 152 -6.90 12.00 48.26
N SER A 153 -6.89 12.78 47.18
CA SER A 153 -6.88 14.25 47.28
C SER A 153 -8.20 14.83 47.79
N ASN A 154 -9.35 14.20 47.49
CA ASN A 154 -10.63 14.57 48.09
C ASN A 154 -10.73 14.20 49.59
N ALA A 155 -10.14 13.07 50.00
CA ALA A 155 -10.09 12.67 51.41
C ALA A 155 -9.21 13.60 52.25
N GLU A 156 -8.06 14.01 51.72
CA GLU A 156 -7.17 15.00 52.35
C GLU A 156 -7.81 16.39 52.43
N HIS A 157 -8.56 16.81 51.40
CA HIS A 157 -9.25 18.11 51.42
C HIS A 157 -10.39 18.13 52.47
N ARG A 158 -11.17 17.04 52.59
CA ARG A 158 -12.21 16.92 53.62
C ARG A 158 -11.66 16.92 55.04
N THR A 159 -10.54 16.25 55.28
CA THR A 159 -9.88 16.23 56.61
C THR A 159 -9.26 17.57 56.98
N ARG A 160 -8.78 18.37 56.01
CA ARG A 160 -8.30 19.73 56.29
C ARG A 160 -9.42 20.76 56.54
N CYS A 161 -10.58 20.60 55.91
CA CYS A 161 -11.69 21.55 56.06
C CYS A 161 -12.57 21.31 57.30
N HIS A 162 -12.58 20.09 57.85
CA HIS A 162 -13.31 19.76 59.07
C HIS A 162 -12.42 19.00 60.06
N PRO A 163 -11.63 19.70 60.89
CA PRO A 163 -10.96 19.05 62.01
C PRO A 163 -12.02 18.55 63.00
N PRO A 164 -11.80 17.39 63.65
CA PRO A 164 -12.73 16.88 64.65
C PRO A 164 -12.82 17.88 65.81
N SER A 165 -14.03 18.36 66.07
CA SER A 165 -14.32 19.18 67.25
C SER A 165 -14.08 18.33 68.50
N ALA A 166 -13.07 18.72 69.29
CA ALA A 166 -12.81 18.18 70.62
C ALA A 166 -13.81 18.75 71.65
#